data_AF-A0A959W831-F1
#
_entry.id   AF-A0A959W831-F1
#
_cell.length_a   1.000
_cell.length_b   1.000
_cell.length_c   1.000
_cell.angle_alpha   90.00
_cell.angle_beta   90.00
_cell.angle_gamma   90.00
#
_symmetry.space_group_name_H-M   'P 1'
#
loop_
_entity.id
_entity.type
_entity.pdbx_description
1 polymer ?
#
loop_
_entity_poly.entity_id
_entity_poly.type
_entity_poly.pdbx_seq_one_letter_code
_entity_poly.pdbx_strand_id
1 'polypeptide(L)' 'MGILDEAIREHLELKRQHGADESELKGLEDEAFGEAERPEAVSPTPGSEDETQVISPGSSITSPAGEGDQLDKV' A
#
# COMPACT_ATOMS: atom_id res chain seq x y z
N MET A 1 -7.79 20.09 -9.44
CA MET A 1 -8.39 18.95 -8.73
C MET A 1 -7.25 18.22 -8.04
N GLY A 2 -7.42 17.81 -6.79
CA GLY A 2 -6.32 17.33 -5.94
C GLY A 2 -5.86 15.91 -6.30
N ILE A 3 -4.70 15.51 -5.76
CA ILE A 3 -4.15 14.16 -5.96
C ILE A 3 -5.08 13.05 -5.45
N LEU A 4 -5.88 13.34 -4.43
CA LEU A 4 -6.86 12.43 -3.86
C LEU A 4 -8.00 12.17 -4.86
N ASP A 5 -8.50 13.24 -5.49
CA ASP A 5 -9.59 13.16 -6.47
C ASP A 5 -9.18 12.30 -7.68
N GLU A 6 -7.91 12.40 -8.07
CA GLU A 6 -7.34 11.63 -9.19
C GLU A 6 -7.20 10.15 -8.83
N ALA A 7 -6.67 9.84 -7.65
CA ALA A 7 -6.55 8.46 -7.17
C ALA A 7 -7.91 7.77 -6.99
N ILE A 8 -8.93 8.48 -6.50
CA ILE A 8 -10.30 7.93 -6.39
C ILE A 8 -10.85 7.59 -7.78
N ARG A 9 -10.69 8.49 -8.76
CA ARG A 9 -11.15 8.25 -10.13
C ARG A 9 -10.47 7.03 -10.76
N GLU A 10 -9.16 6.94 -10.64
CA GLU A 10 -8.39 5.79 -11.14
C GLU A 10 -8.87 4.48 -10.50
N HIS A 11 -9.13 4.47 -9.20
CA HIS A 11 -9.65 3.30 -8.49
C HIS A 11 -11.01 2.83 -9.02
N LEU A 12 -11.93 3.77 -9.28
CA LEU A 12 -13.24 3.45 -9.85
C LEU A 12 -13.14 2.92 -11.27
N GLU A 13 -12.20 3.45 -12.06
CA GLU A 13 -11.95 2.97 -13.43
C GLU A 13 -11.36 1.56 -13.45
N LEU A 14 -10.44 1.24 -12.54
CA LEU A 14 -9.94 -0.13 -12.35
C LEU A 14 -11.08 -1.09 -11.96
N LYS A 15 -11.95 -0.69 -11.03
CA LYS A 15 -13.13 -1.50 -10.65
C LYS A 15 -14.09 -1.72 -11.83
N ARG A 16 -14.31 -0.71 -12.67
CA ARG A 16 -15.11 -0.83 -13.90
C ARG A 16 -14.52 -1.86 -14.86
N GLN A 17 -13.20 -1.81 -15.08
CA GLN A 17 -12.50 -2.78 -15.93
C GLN A 17 -12.59 -4.22 -15.38
N HIS A 18 -12.66 -4.37 -14.06
CA HIS A 18 -12.86 -5.65 -13.38
C HIS A 18 -14.32 -6.14 -13.40
N GLY A 19 -15.25 -5.39 -14.00
CA GLY A 19 -16.65 -5.78 -14.14
C GLY A 19 -17.56 -5.40 -12.97
N ALA A 20 -17.17 -4.41 -12.15
CA ALA A 20 -18.06 -3.86 -11.14
C ALA A 20 -19.27 -3.16 -11.78
N ASP A 21 -20.43 -3.27 -11.13
CA ASP A 21 -21.68 -2.67 -11.59
C ASP A 21 -21.66 -1.14 -11.42
N GLU A 22 -22.27 -0.42 -12.37
CA GLU A 22 -22.30 1.06 -12.34
C GLU A 22 -22.96 1.61 -11.07
N SER A 23 -23.97 0.92 -10.54
CA SER A 23 -24.65 1.27 -9.29
C SER A 23 -23.70 1.22 -8.08
N GLU A 24 -22.79 0.24 -8.04
CA GLU A 24 -21.81 0.12 -6.97
C GLU A 24 -20.73 1.20 -7.11
N LEU A 25 -20.26 1.45 -8.34
CA LEU A 25 -19.27 2.50 -8.61
C LEU A 25 -19.81 3.88 -8.22
N LYS A 26 -21.08 4.15 -8.52
CA LYS A 26 -21.76 5.40 -8.16
C LYS A 26 -21.84 5.60 -6.66
N GLY A 27 -22.21 4.56 -5.91
CA GLY A 27 -22.24 4.62 -4.44
C GLY A 27 -20.86 4.88 -3.84
N LEU A 28 -19.83 4.22 -4.36
CA LEU A 28 -18.43 4.43 -3.94
C LEU A 28 -17.92 5.84 -4.29
N GLU A 29 -18.32 6.38 -5.44
CA GLU A 29 -18.01 7.75 -5.85
C GLU A 29 -18.67 8.77 -4.91
N ASP A 30 -19.97 8.61 -4.66
CA ASP A 30 -20.74 9.50 -3.79
C ASP A 30 -20.26 9.41 -2.33
N GLU A 31 -19.76 8.26 -1.86
CA GLU A 31 -19.19 8.14 -0.51
C GLU A 31 -17.78 8.75 -0.41
N ALA A 32 -16.99 8.68 -1.49
CA ALA A 32 -15.65 9.25 -1.53
C ALA A 32 -15.65 10.79 -1.72
N PHE A 33 -16.59 11.30 -2.51
CA PHE A 33 -16.72 12.72 -2.88
C PHE A 33 -17.89 13.46 -2.21
N GLY A 34 -18.83 12.76 -1.58
CA GLY A 34 -20.01 13.35 -0.92
C GLY A 34 -19.71 14.02 0.42
N GLU A 35 -20.74 14.66 0.99
CA GLU A 35 -20.67 15.30 2.31
C GLU A 35 -20.28 14.27 3.37
N ALA A 36 -19.06 14.40 3.86
CA ALA A 36 -18.39 13.44 4.72
C ALA A 36 -19.15 13.20 6.04
N GLU A 37 -19.89 12.09 6.14
CA GLU A 37 -19.70 11.19 7.29
C GLU A 37 -18.43 10.35 7.03
N ARG A 38 -17.29 11.02 6.74
CA ARG A 38 -16.02 10.37 7.09
C ARG A 38 -16.11 10.28 8.60
N PRO A 39 -16.14 9.07 9.22
CA PRO A 39 -15.95 8.99 10.66
C PRO A 39 -14.71 9.81 10.91
N GLU A 40 -14.85 10.93 11.62
CA GLU A 40 -13.83 11.96 11.79
C GLU A 40 -12.50 11.25 11.78
N ALA A 41 -11.74 11.40 10.68
CA ALA A 41 -10.43 10.77 10.57
C ALA A 41 -9.76 11.13 11.87
N VAL A 42 -9.63 10.13 12.77
CA VAL A 42 -9.40 10.33 14.20
C VAL A 42 -8.39 11.44 14.25
N SER A 43 -8.85 12.66 14.61
CA SER A 43 -7.98 13.84 14.61
C SER A 43 -6.79 13.35 15.40
N PRO A 44 -5.56 13.28 14.85
CA PRO A 44 -4.49 12.56 15.49
C PRO A 44 -4.39 13.15 16.88
N THR A 45 -4.92 12.42 17.86
CA THR A 45 -4.81 12.82 19.24
C THR A 45 -3.31 12.73 19.43
N PRO A 46 -2.62 13.81 19.82
CA PRO A 46 -1.17 13.76 20.00
C PRO A 46 -0.91 12.74 21.13
N GLY A 47 -0.69 11.48 20.77
CA GLY A 47 -0.71 10.35 21.70
C GLY A 47 -1.14 8.99 21.14
N SER A 48 -1.69 8.87 19.92
CA SER A 48 -1.87 7.56 19.27
C SER A 48 -0.75 7.30 18.28
N GLU A 49 0.41 7.03 18.86
CA GLU A 49 1.52 6.30 18.26
C GLU A 49 1.03 4.89 17.89
N ASP A 50 0.52 4.75 16.66
CA ASP A 50 0.49 3.45 15.99
C ASP A 50 1.96 3.04 15.82
N GLU A 51 2.41 2.18 16.73
CA GLU A 51 3.74 1.60 16.78
C GLU A 51 3.96 0.81 15.49
N THR A 52 4.36 1.51 14.42
CA THR A 52 4.93 0.88 13.24
C THR A 52 6.21 0.21 13.69
N GLN A 53 6.10 -1.06 14.08
CA GLN A 53 7.22 -1.91 14.41
C GLN A 53 8.10 -2.01 13.16
N VAL A 54 9.17 -1.21 13.16
CA VAL A 54 10.16 -1.16 12.08
C VAL A 54 10.93 -2.47 12.13
N ILE A 55 10.42 -3.49 11.46
CA ILE A 55 11.17 -4.71 11.15
C ILE A 55 12.32 -4.26 10.23
N SER A 56 13.48 -3.98 10.82
CA SER A 56 14.70 -3.71 10.05
C SER A 56 15.04 -4.93 9.20
N PRO A 57 15.08 -4.83 7.86
CA PRO A 57 15.60 -5.88 6.99
C PRO A 57 17.13 -5.85 7.05
N GLY A 58 17.67 -6.12 8.24
CA GLY A 58 19.07 -5.89 8.58
C GLY A 58 19.83 -7.16 8.96
N SER A 59 19.42 -8.34 8.52
CA SER A 59 20.26 -9.54 8.69
C SER A 59 19.87 -10.67 7.74
N SER A 60 20.13 -10.49 6.44
CA SER A 60 20.34 -11.61 5.51
C SER A 60 20.96 -11.10 4.23
N ILE A 61 22.29 -11.13 4.15
CA ILE A 61 23.08 -11.64 3.01
C ILE A 61 24.55 -11.24 3.19
N THR A 62 25.39 -12.21 3.52
CA THR A 62 26.70 -12.28 2.88
C THR A 62 27.00 -13.75 2.65
N SER A 63 26.66 -14.19 1.44
CA SER A 63 27.27 -15.36 0.84
C SER A 63 28.37 -14.84 -0.09
N PRO A 64 29.65 -15.01 0.22
CA PRO A 64 30.65 -15.17 -0.83
C PRO A 64 30.59 -16.64 -1.27
N ALA A 65 30.06 -16.87 -2.46
CA ALA A 65 30.86 -17.14 -3.66
C ALA A 65 31.46 -18.55 -3.61
N GLY A 66 30.97 -19.41 -4.50
CA GLY A 66 31.49 -20.77 -4.65
C GLY A 66 32.96 -20.76 -5.03
N GLU A 67 33.74 -21.60 -4.34
CA GLU A 67 35.04 -22.06 -4.80
C GLU A 67 35.08 -23.56 -4.55
N GLY A 68 34.39 -24.29 -5.42
CA GLY A 68 34.80 -25.65 -5.75
C GLY A 68 35.89 -25.54 -6.81
N ASP A 69 36.92 -26.37 -6.66
CA ASP A 69 38.08 -26.51 -7.54
C ASP A 69 39.26 -25.57 -7.23
N GLN A 70 40.19 -26.06 -6.39
CA GLN A 70 41.63 -25.92 -6.63
C GLN A 70 42.45 -26.94 -5.80
N LEU A 71 42.75 -28.07 -6.44
CA LEU A 71 44.10 -28.67 -6.61
C LEU A 71 44.98 -29.01 -5.38
N ASP A 72 45.23 -30.33 -5.25
CA ASP A 72 46.55 -31.01 -5.21
C ASP A 72 47.72 -30.47 -4.34
N LYS A 73 48.35 -31.40 -3.58
CA LYS A 73 49.58 -31.34 -2.74
C LYS A 73 49.35 -30.81 -1.31
N VAL A 74 49.72 -31.54 -0.24
CA VAL A 74 50.97 -32.27 0.07
C VAL A 74 50.75 -33.45 1.02
#